data_AF-A0A9W4HE39-F1
#
_entry.id   AF-A0A9W4HE39-F1
#
_cell.length_a   1.000
_cell.length_b   1.000
_cell.length_c   1.000
_cell.angle_alpha   90.00
_cell.angle_beta   90.00
_cell.angle_gamma   90.00
#
_symmetry.space_group_name_H-M   'P 1'
#
loop_
_entity.id
_entity.type
_entity.pdbx_description
1 polymer ?
#
loop_
_entity_poly.entity_id
_entity_poly.type
_entity_poly.pdbx_seq_one_letter_code
_entity_poly.pdbx_strand_id
1 'polypeptide(L)'
;MQDLYLLHHSINCRGMKKSIDVSKVDASGIAGFVSGVRSRDPIRDRNIIVWALPGRATLFDCYIFLSHIYYVVCSVASSCIMHSPLRIAVLECDTPIDKINRRYNGYGGVFRIFLKASVNALNQPERLDPETGMEITAWDIVNDDKYPNLEDVDAVLLTGSSTYQLGDPKHSKAYTNHNGPKPEHNSFEDTPWINRLVEFTQQVLAQDRVRLLGICFGHQIVGRALGSKVGRSDQGWEIAVCDMDMTDEGKEFFGRDKIRIQQMHRDIVFEYPPNVIPLGSSPRCVVQGMYAPRRFVTVQGHPEFTGDIATETIQKRAEAGVFKEDQAQDALSRANLEHDGVAIGVAFLKFLLEE
;
A
#
# COMPACT_ATOMS: atom_id res chain seq x y z
N MET A 1 -20.37 -12.81 -57.82
CA MET A 1 -19.37 -11.95 -57.16
C MET A 1 -20.16 -10.82 -56.50
N GLN A 2 -20.52 -10.99 -55.24
CA GLN A 2 -21.19 -9.96 -54.43
C GLN A 2 -20.85 -10.25 -52.97
N ASP A 3 -20.12 -9.31 -52.38
CA ASP A 3 -19.47 -9.38 -51.08
C ASP A 3 -20.49 -9.39 -49.93
N LEU A 4 -20.34 -10.33 -48.99
CA LEU A 4 -21.07 -10.32 -47.71
C LEU A 4 -20.34 -9.41 -46.72
N TYR A 5 -20.95 -8.28 -46.36
CA TYR A 5 -20.51 -7.47 -45.22
C TYR A 5 -20.98 -8.10 -43.89
N LEU A 6 -20.05 -8.66 -43.13
CA LEU A 6 -20.25 -9.09 -41.74
C LEU A 6 -20.31 -7.86 -40.82
N LEU A 7 -21.39 -7.72 -40.04
CA LEU A 7 -21.55 -6.63 -39.08
C LEU A 7 -20.58 -6.84 -37.90
N HIS A 8 -19.52 -6.04 -37.85
CA HIS A 8 -18.55 -6.00 -36.76
C HIS A 8 -19.15 -5.21 -35.58
N HIS A 9 -19.56 -5.87 -34.50
CA HIS A 9 -19.90 -5.16 -33.27
C HIS A 9 -18.61 -4.79 -32.52
N SER A 10 -18.22 -3.52 -32.64
CA SER A 10 -17.23 -2.87 -31.79
C SER A 10 -17.94 -2.30 -30.56
N ILE A 11 -17.70 -2.88 -29.37
CA ILE A 11 -18.04 -2.23 -28.11
C ILE A 11 -16.88 -1.30 -27.77
N ASN A 12 -17.10 0.00 -27.96
CA ASN A 12 -16.10 1.02 -27.70
C ASN A 12 -16.25 1.53 -26.26
N CYS A 13 -15.74 0.77 -25.29
CA CYS A 13 -15.42 1.30 -23.96
C CYS A 13 -14.01 1.88 -24.03
N ARG A 14 -13.86 3.15 -23.65
CA ARG A 14 -12.60 3.91 -23.75
C ARG A 14 -11.42 3.06 -23.25
N GLY A 15 -10.60 2.57 -24.18
CA GLY A 15 -9.25 2.05 -23.91
C GLY A 15 -8.97 0.56 -24.16
N MET A 16 -9.95 -0.33 -24.33
CA MET A 16 -9.64 -1.76 -24.57
C MET A 16 -10.47 -2.38 -25.69
N LYS A 17 -9.82 -2.65 -26.83
CA LYS A 17 -10.35 -3.52 -27.89
C LYS A 17 -10.10 -4.99 -27.52
N LYS A 18 -11.14 -5.72 -27.11
CA LYS A 18 -11.14 -7.18 -27.21
C LYS A 18 -12.14 -7.59 -28.30
N SER A 19 -11.64 -8.25 -29.34
CA SER A 19 -12.44 -8.86 -30.41
C SER A 19 -12.86 -10.26 -29.98
N ILE A 20 -14.15 -10.57 -30.08
CA ILE A 20 -14.67 -11.94 -29.94
C ILE A 20 -14.65 -12.55 -31.35
N ASP A 21 -13.88 -13.63 -31.53
CA ASP A 21 -13.82 -14.38 -32.79
C ASP A 21 -14.93 -15.44 -32.83
N VAL A 22 -15.90 -15.25 -33.71
CA VAL A 22 -17.09 -16.11 -33.85
C VAL A 22 -16.92 -17.15 -34.98
N SER A 23 -15.70 -17.34 -35.50
CA SER A 23 -15.39 -18.21 -36.65
C SER A 23 -15.62 -19.71 -36.46
N LYS A 24 -16.08 -20.17 -35.28
CA LYS A 24 -16.30 -21.59 -34.97
C LYS A 24 -17.76 -22.05 -34.98
N VAL A 25 -18.69 -21.24 -35.46
CA VAL A 25 -20.09 -21.68 -35.64
C VAL A 25 -20.27 -22.17 -37.06
N ASP A 26 -20.43 -23.49 -37.21
CA ASP A 26 -20.70 -24.17 -38.48
C ASP A 26 -22.02 -23.66 -39.07
N ALA A 27 -21.92 -22.97 -40.21
CA ALA A 27 -23.04 -22.35 -40.91
C ALA A 27 -23.37 -23.09 -42.22
N SER A 28 -23.30 -24.43 -42.21
CA SER A 28 -23.75 -25.26 -43.33
C SER A 28 -25.28 -25.34 -43.40
N GLY A 29 -25.87 -24.30 -43.99
CA GLY A 29 -27.17 -24.36 -44.65
C GLY A 29 -28.30 -23.63 -43.93
N ILE A 30 -28.47 -22.33 -44.19
CA ILE A 30 -29.77 -21.66 -44.15
C ILE A 30 -29.73 -20.49 -45.14
N ALA A 31 -30.62 -20.53 -46.13
CA ALA A 31 -30.90 -19.41 -47.03
C ALA A 31 -32.34 -18.92 -46.78
N GLY A 32 -32.51 -17.59 -46.65
CA GLY A 32 -33.76 -16.90 -46.98
C GLY A 32 -34.61 -16.31 -45.83
N PHE A 33 -34.84 -14.99 -45.94
CA PHE A 33 -35.85 -14.11 -45.32
C PHE A 33 -35.73 -13.73 -43.83
N VAL A 34 -35.81 -12.42 -43.57
CA VAL A 34 -35.62 -11.76 -42.27
C VAL A 34 -36.87 -10.93 -41.94
N SER A 35 -37.39 -11.04 -40.70
CA SER A 35 -38.37 -10.09 -40.16
C SER A 35 -37.90 -9.58 -38.79
N GLY A 36 -38.04 -8.27 -38.53
CA GLY A 36 -37.56 -7.63 -37.30
C GLY A 36 -38.69 -7.39 -36.30
N VAL A 37 -38.45 -7.70 -35.03
CA VAL A 37 -39.37 -7.38 -33.93
C VAL A 37 -38.75 -6.27 -33.07
N ARG A 38 -39.54 -5.23 -32.78
CA ARG A 38 -39.14 -4.11 -31.90
C ARG A 38 -39.54 -4.41 -30.46
N SER A 39 -38.60 -4.29 -29.54
CA SER A 39 -38.81 -4.41 -28.08
C SER A 39 -38.14 -3.24 -27.34
N ARG A 40 -38.65 -2.89 -26.16
CA ARG A 40 -38.23 -1.73 -25.36
C ARG A 40 -37.60 -2.22 -24.04
N ASP A 41 -36.38 -1.79 -23.75
CA ASP A 41 -35.62 -2.14 -22.55
C ASP A 41 -36.16 -1.38 -21.31
N PRO A 42 -36.66 -2.08 -20.27
CA PRO A 42 -37.28 -1.43 -19.11
C PRO A 42 -36.29 -0.74 -18.16
N ILE A 43 -34.96 -0.93 -18.29
CA ILE A 43 -33.97 -0.33 -17.38
C ILE A 43 -33.35 0.95 -17.96
N ARG A 44 -33.27 1.09 -19.29
CA ARG A 44 -32.53 2.20 -19.94
C ARG A 44 -33.34 2.99 -20.99
N ASP A 45 -34.63 2.69 -21.14
CA ASP A 45 -35.58 3.35 -22.05
C ASP A 45 -35.02 3.55 -23.49
N ARG A 46 -34.44 2.48 -24.06
CA ARG A 46 -33.98 2.44 -25.47
C ARG A 46 -34.70 1.37 -26.27
N ASN A 47 -34.90 1.64 -27.55
CA ASN A 47 -35.44 0.68 -28.51
C ASN A 47 -34.36 -0.31 -28.95
N ILE A 48 -34.63 -1.61 -28.78
CA ILE A 48 -33.78 -2.68 -29.27
C ILE A 48 -34.50 -3.36 -30.44
N ILE A 49 -33.80 -3.50 -31.57
CA ILE A 49 -34.28 -4.23 -32.75
C ILE A 49 -33.57 -5.58 -32.76
N VAL A 50 -34.32 -6.67 -32.63
CA VAL A 50 -33.79 -8.04 -32.70
C VAL A 50 -34.27 -8.67 -34.00
N TRP A 51 -33.33 -9.25 -34.74
CA TRP A 51 -33.59 -9.99 -35.98
C TRP A 51 -33.63 -11.47 -35.67
N ALA A 52 -34.75 -12.14 -35.98
CA ALA A 52 -34.89 -13.58 -35.85
C ALA A 52 -34.93 -14.24 -37.24
N LEU A 53 -34.18 -15.33 -37.43
CA LEU A 53 -34.28 -16.19 -38.60
C LEU A 53 -35.49 -17.15 -38.45
N PRO A 54 -36.30 -17.37 -39.49
CA PRO A 54 -37.45 -18.25 -39.39
C PRO A 54 -37.01 -19.71 -39.59
N GLY A 55 -36.89 -20.44 -38.48
CA GLY A 55 -36.73 -21.88 -38.48
C GLY A 55 -36.98 -22.41 -37.07
N ARG A 56 -38.02 -23.24 -36.92
CA ARG A 56 -38.54 -23.87 -35.67
C ARG A 56 -37.74 -23.58 -34.39
N ALA A 57 -37.80 -22.35 -33.92
CA ALA A 57 -37.42 -21.97 -32.58
C ALA A 57 -38.73 -21.64 -31.87
N THR A 58 -39.05 -22.38 -30.82
CA THR A 58 -40.19 -22.03 -29.98
C THR A 58 -39.85 -20.75 -29.21
N LEU A 59 -40.86 -20.03 -28.72
CA LEU A 59 -40.68 -18.85 -27.85
C LEU A 59 -39.71 -19.11 -26.67
N PHE A 60 -39.60 -20.38 -26.25
CA PHE A 60 -38.70 -20.85 -25.22
C PHE A 60 -37.22 -20.81 -25.64
N ASP A 61 -36.91 -21.16 -26.89
CA ASP A 61 -35.54 -21.21 -27.42
C ASP A 61 -34.95 -19.79 -27.59
N CYS A 62 -35.77 -18.83 -28.02
CA CYS A 62 -35.37 -17.42 -28.06
C CYS A 62 -35.15 -16.85 -26.65
N TYR A 63 -35.94 -17.29 -25.66
CA TYR A 63 -35.79 -16.85 -24.27
C TYR A 63 -34.48 -17.37 -23.66
N ILE A 64 -34.10 -18.62 -23.92
CA ILE A 64 -32.83 -19.21 -23.46
C ILE A 64 -31.62 -18.50 -24.07
N PHE A 65 -31.67 -18.16 -25.36
CA PHE A 65 -30.57 -17.46 -26.03
C PHE A 65 -30.42 -16.01 -25.53
N LEU A 66 -31.54 -15.31 -25.34
CA LEU A 66 -31.55 -13.97 -24.75
C LEU A 66 -31.10 -13.99 -23.29
N SER A 67 -31.51 -14.98 -22.50
CA SER A 67 -31.05 -15.12 -21.11
C SER A 67 -29.59 -15.56 -21.03
N HIS A 68 -29.05 -16.37 -21.96
CA HIS A 68 -27.61 -16.65 -22.03
C HIS A 68 -26.80 -15.43 -22.43
N ILE A 69 -27.24 -14.64 -23.41
CA ILE A 69 -26.57 -13.38 -23.77
C ILE A 69 -26.66 -12.40 -22.60
N TYR A 70 -27.82 -12.29 -21.94
CA TYR A 70 -27.99 -11.43 -20.77
C TYR A 70 -27.13 -11.91 -19.61
N TYR A 71 -27.03 -13.22 -19.36
CA TYR A 71 -26.19 -13.80 -18.32
C TYR A 71 -24.70 -13.64 -18.63
N VAL A 72 -24.28 -13.81 -19.88
CA VAL A 72 -22.90 -13.54 -20.32
C VAL A 72 -22.60 -12.05 -20.21
N VAL A 73 -23.47 -11.16 -20.70
CA VAL A 73 -23.28 -9.70 -20.60
C VAL A 73 -23.32 -9.24 -19.13
N CYS A 74 -24.20 -9.78 -18.29
CA CYS A 74 -24.22 -9.51 -16.85
C CYS A 74 -23.04 -10.13 -16.11
N SER A 75 -22.51 -11.27 -16.56
CA SER A 75 -21.29 -11.89 -16.02
C SER A 75 -20.06 -11.06 -16.39
N VAL A 76 -19.99 -10.56 -17.62
CA VAL A 76 -18.91 -9.66 -18.07
C VAL A 76 -19.06 -8.27 -17.42
N ALA A 77 -20.29 -7.80 -17.19
CA ALA A 77 -20.55 -6.52 -16.52
C ALA A 77 -20.36 -6.59 -15.00
N SER A 78 -20.66 -7.72 -14.35
CA SER A 78 -20.37 -7.94 -12.91
C SER A 78 -18.87 -8.04 -12.66
N SER A 79 -18.07 -8.39 -13.67
CA SER A 79 -16.61 -8.35 -13.59
C SER A 79 -16.01 -6.94 -13.72
N CYS A 80 -16.83 -5.90 -13.90
CA CYS A 80 -16.38 -4.52 -14.08
C CYS A 80 -17.06 -3.58 -13.07
N ILE A 81 -17.04 -3.91 -11.78
CA ILE A 81 -17.15 -2.88 -10.74
C ILE A 81 -15.79 -2.19 -10.69
N MET A 82 -15.65 -1.06 -11.39
CA MET A 82 -14.46 -0.22 -11.23
C MET A 82 -14.55 0.44 -9.84
N HIS A 83 -13.92 -0.17 -8.86
CA HIS A 83 -13.66 0.49 -7.59
C HIS A 83 -12.75 1.69 -7.84
N SER A 84 -13.07 2.83 -7.21
CA SER A 84 -12.15 3.96 -7.19
C SER A 84 -10.82 3.49 -6.56
N PRO A 85 -9.67 3.97 -7.07
CA PRO A 85 -8.38 3.60 -6.50
C PRO A 85 -8.31 4.02 -5.03
N LEU A 86 -7.61 3.22 -4.23
CA LEU A 86 -7.26 3.57 -2.85
C LEU A 86 -6.23 4.71 -2.88
N ARG A 87 -6.61 5.90 -2.40
CA ARG A 87 -5.76 7.10 -2.42
C ARG A 87 -4.93 7.18 -1.15
N ILE A 88 -3.63 7.00 -1.28
CA ILE A 88 -2.67 6.97 -0.17
C ILE A 88 -1.69 8.14 -0.29
N ALA A 89 -1.67 9.02 0.71
CA ALA A 89 -0.63 10.05 0.82
C ALA A 89 0.52 9.56 1.70
N VAL A 90 1.72 9.47 1.13
CA VAL A 90 2.96 9.16 1.84
C VAL A 90 3.60 10.47 2.29
N LEU A 91 3.66 10.69 3.61
CA LEU A 91 4.33 11.83 4.22
C LEU A 91 5.79 11.46 4.49
N GLU A 92 6.68 11.97 3.65
CA GLU A 92 8.12 11.73 3.72
C GLU A 92 8.70 12.53 4.89
N CYS A 93 8.93 11.82 6.00
CA CYS A 93 9.49 12.39 7.23
C CYS A 93 11.02 12.53 7.18
N ASP A 94 11.62 12.18 6.03
CA ASP A 94 13.00 12.42 5.68
C ASP A 94 13.27 12.06 4.21
N THR A 95 14.50 12.19 3.74
CA THR A 95 14.99 11.62 2.47
C THR A 95 15.80 10.35 2.72
N PRO A 96 15.63 9.26 1.93
CA PRO A 96 16.50 8.08 2.03
C PRO A 96 17.98 8.41 1.76
N ILE A 97 18.88 7.50 2.16
CA ILE A 97 20.31 7.61 1.83
C ILE A 97 20.51 7.63 0.31
N ASP A 98 21.45 8.45 -0.19
CA ASP A 98 21.67 8.76 -1.61
C ASP A 98 21.50 7.62 -2.61
N LYS A 99 22.06 6.43 -2.32
CA LYS A 99 21.96 5.28 -3.23
C LYS A 99 20.52 4.77 -3.35
N ILE A 100 19.81 4.71 -2.22
CA ILE A 100 18.38 4.36 -2.15
C ILE A 100 17.58 5.48 -2.82
N ASN A 101 17.87 6.74 -2.50
CA ASN A 101 17.17 7.88 -3.08
C ASN A 101 17.31 7.94 -4.61
N ARG A 102 18.49 7.68 -5.17
CA ARG A 102 18.69 7.59 -6.63
C ARG A 102 17.92 6.44 -7.29
N ARG A 103 17.77 5.32 -6.57
CA ARG A 103 17.07 4.12 -7.09
C ARG A 103 15.56 4.27 -7.05
N TYR A 104 15.03 4.88 -6.00
CA TYR A 104 13.60 4.89 -5.71
C TYR A 104 12.96 6.29 -5.83
N ASN A 105 13.75 7.35 -5.91
CA ASN A 105 13.29 8.74 -5.96
C ASN A 105 12.40 9.09 -4.75
N GLY A 106 13.00 9.04 -3.55
CA GLY A 106 12.31 9.26 -2.27
C GLY A 106 11.73 8.01 -1.63
N TYR A 107 11.16 8.18 -0.43
CA TYR A 107 10.40 7.13 0.24
C TYR A 107 9.08 6.82 -0.48
N GLY A 108 8.48 7.78 -1.18
CA GLY A 108 7.28 7.57 -1.99
C GLY A 108 7.47 6.45 -3.01
N GLY A 109 8.64 6.35 -3.65
CA GLY A 109 8.94 5.24 -4.55
C GLY A 109 9.25 3.92 -3.83
N VAL A 110 9.89 3.97 -2.65
CA VAL A 110 10.08 2.77 -1.80
C VAL A 110 8.73 2.18 -1.42
N PHE A 111 7.82 2.99 -0.88
CA PHE A 111 6.48 2.56 -0.49
C PHE A 111 5.61 2.16 -1.67
N ARG A 112 5.76 2.79 -2.85
CA ARG A 112 5.06 2.35 -4.06
C ARG A 112 5.41 0.92 -4.44
N ILE A 113 6.70 0.56 -4.41
CA ILE A 113 7.15 -0.80 -4.73
C ILE A 113 6.70 -1.79 -3.65
N PHE A 114 6.87 -1.41 -2.38
CA PHE A 114 6.44 -2.23 -1.24
C PHE A 114 4.94 -2.54 -1.27
N LEU A 115 4.10 -1.51 -1.44
CA LEU A 115 2.65 -1.68 -1.51
C LEU A 115 2.26 -2.47 -2.76
N LYS A 116 2.89 -2.23 -3.92
CA LYS A 116 2.62 -3.03 -5.13
C LYS A 116 2.96 -4.52 -4.94
N ALA A 117 4.09 -4.82 -4.31
CA ALA A 117 4.44 -6.21 -3.95
C ALA A 117 3.41 -6.83 -2.99
N SER A 118 2.90 -6.01 -2.06
CA SER A 118 1.86 -6.42 -1.11
C SER A 118 0.51 -6.65 -1.78
N VAL A 119 0.11 -5.83 -2.76
CA VAL A 119 -1.12 -6.07 -3.55
C VAL A 119 -1.01 -7.36 -4.36
N ASN A 120 0.15 -7.61 -4.99
CA ASN A 120 0.39 -8.86 -5.69
C ASN A 120 0.29 -10.07 -4.74
N ALA A 121 0.82 -9.95 -3.53
CA ALA A 121 0.74 -11.00 -2.52
C ALA A 121 -0.65 -11.16 -1.89
N LEU A 122 -1.47 -10.09 -1.86
CA LEU A 122 -2.86 -10.14 -1.43
C LEU A 122 -3.68 -11.07 -2.36
N ASN A 123 -3.32 -11.13 -3.65
CA ASN A 123 -3.91 -12.02 -4.66
C ASN A 123 -5.45 -11.91 -4.73
N GLN A 124 -5.95 -10.67 -4.66
CA GLN A 124 -7.38 -10.31 -4.77
C GLN A 124 -7.54 -9.15 -5.78
N PRO A 125 -7.21 -9.34 -7.07
CA PRO A 125 -7.22 -8.27 -8.09
C PRO A 125 -8.60 -7.62 -8.28
N GLU A 126 -9.68 -8.36 -7.99
CA GLU A 126 -11.05 -7.85 -7.98
C GLU A 126 -11.31 -6.83 -6.85
N ARG A 127 -10.56 -6.94 -5.75
CA ARG A 127 -10.66 -6.04 -4.59
C ARG A 127 -9.68 -4.88 -4.70
N LEU A 128 -8.46 -5.14 -5.17
CA LEU A 128 -7.43 -4.13 -5.33
C LEU A 128 -6.49 -4.52 -6.49
N ASP A 129 -6.64 -3.85 -7.62
CA ASP A 129 -5.81 -4.10 -8.80
C ASP A 129 -4.35 -3.60 -8.58
N PRO A 130 -3.31 -4.38 -8.90
CA PRO A 130 -1.91 -3.99 -8.65
C PRO A 130 -1.41 -2.78 -9.46
N GLU A 131 -2.02 -2.47 -10.60
CA GLU A 131 -1.58 -1.40 -11.50
C GLU A 131 -2.43 -0.13 -11.35
N THR A 132 -3.72 -0.31 -11.12
CA THR A 132 -4.72 0.77 -11.15
C THR A 132 -5.49 0.92 -9.84
N GLY A 133 -5.37 -0.03 -8.92
CA GLY A 133 -6.12 -0.04 -7.66
C GLY A 133 -5.59 0.91 -6.59
N MET A 134 -4.41 1.50 -6.76
CA MET A 134 -3.84 2.45 -5.80
C MET A 134 -3.35 3.73 -6.48
N GLU A 135 -3.70 4.86 -5.88
CA GLU A 135 -3.13 6.16 -6.18
C GLU A 135 -2.25 6.60 -5.02
N ILE A 136 -0.93 6.66 -5.26
CA ILE A 136 0.04 7.02 -4.22
C ILE A 136 0.64 8.38 -4.54
N THR A 137 0.53 9.32 -3.61
CA THR A 137 1.18 10.64 -3.66
C THR A 137 2.27 10.74 -2.59
N ALA A 138 3.31 11.53 -2.82
CA ALA A 138 4.41 11.74 -1.87
C ALA A 138 4.49 13.22 -1.49
N TRP A 139 4.69 13.49 -0.21
CA TRP A 139 4.68 14.83 0.37
C TRP A 139 5.91 15.00 1.26
N ASP A 140 6.82 15.90 0.88
CA ASP A 140 7.98 16.27 1.71
C ASP A 140 7.52 17.18 2.85
N ILE A 141 7.28 16.61 4.03
CA ILE A 141 6.78 17.38 5.19
C ILE A 141 7.89 18.04 6.01
N VAL A 142 9.15 17.76 5.66
CA VAL A 142 10.33 18.31 6.35
C VAL A 142 10.68 19.67 5.77
N ASN A 143 10.70 19.76 4.43
CA ASN A 143 11.09 20.98 3.73
C ASN A 143 9.88 21.82 3.28
N ASP A 144 8.71 21.19 3.06
CA ASP A 144 7.48 21.89 2.70
C ASP A 144 6.44 21.84 3.83
N ASP A 145 5.84 22.99 4.13
CA ASP A 145 4.71 23.08 5.08
C ASP A 145 3.37 22.71 4.44
N LYS A 146 3.37 21.69 3.58
CA LYS A 146 2.21 21.26 2.80
C LYS A 146 1.78 19.85 3.18
N TYR A 147 0.49 19.72 3.46
CA TYR A 147 -0.16 18.47 3.81
C TYR A 147 -1.32 18.19 2.86
N PRO A 148 -1.67 16.92 2.63
CA PRO A 148 -2.84 16.57 1.82
C PRO A 148 -4.12 17.05 2.51
N ASN A 149 -5.08 17.52 1.73
CA ASN A 149 -6.43 17.67 2.26
C ASN A 149 -6.98 16.28 2.55
N LEU A 150 -7.58 16.10 3.73
CA LEU A 150 -8.07 14.78 4.10
C LEU A 150 -9.10 14.27 3.10
N GLU A 151 -10.01 15.12 2.60
CA GLU A 151 -11.05 14.78 1.59
C GLU A 151 -10.51 14.11 0.32
N ASP A 152 -9.26 14.43 -0.04
CA ASP A 152 -8.61 13.95 -1.26
C ASP A 152 -7.95 12.57 -1.07
N VAL A 153 -7.89 12.05 0.15
CA VAL A 153 -7.21 10.79 0.47
C VAL A 153 -8.09 9.83 1.27
N ASP A 154 -7.77 8.54 1.19
CA ASP A 154 -8.38 7.47 1.97
C ASP A 154 -7.44 7.00 3.09
N ALA A 155 -6.13 7.15 2.87
CA ALA A 155 -5.12 6.83 3.87
C ALA A 155 -3.94 7.82 3.85
N VAL A 156 -3.29 7.93 5.02
CA VAL A 156 -2.01 8.61 5.18
C VAL A 156 -0.98 7.61 5.70
N LEU A 157 0.21 7.59 5.12
CA LEU A 157 1.36 6.80 5.55
C LEU A 157 2.48 7.73 6.02
N LEU A 158 2.90 7.58 7.27
CA LEU A 158 4.05 8.30 7.84
C LEU A 158 5.29 7.41 7.73
N THR A 159 6.30 7.88 7.01
CA THR A 159 7.53 7.11 6.75
C THR A 159 8.44 7.05 7.98
N GLY A 160 9.48 6.21 7.90
CA GLY A 160 10.64 6.35 8.77
C GLY A 160 11.43 7.64 8.49
N SER A 161 12.44 7.90 9.33
CA SER A 161 13.45 8.94 9.11
C SER A 161 14.83 8.30 9.03
N SER A 162 15.65 8.75 8.06
CA SER A 162 16.99 8.21 7.86
C SER A 162 18.04 8.88 8.72
N THR A 163 17.73 10.04 9.33
CA THR A 163 18.71 10.80 10.12
C THR A 163 19.22 10.02 11.33
N TYR A 164 20.45 10.32 11.72
CA TYR A 164 21.11 9.71 12.88
C TYR A 164 22.11 10.68 13.49
N GLN A 165 22.31 10.54 14.81
CA GLN A 165 23.43 11.19 15.49
C GLN A 165 24.72 10.58 15.00
N LEU A 166 25.63 11.44 14.56
CA LEU A 166 27.03 11.08 14.38
C LEU A 166 27.59 10.56 15.71
N GLY A 167 28.24 9.40 15.70
CA GLY A 167 29.05 8.98 16.84
C GLY A 167 30.29 9.87 16.96
N ASP A 168 30.76 10.12 18.19
CA ASP A 168 31.91 10.96 18.57
C ASP A 168 32.24 12.10 17.58
N PRO A 169 31.93 13.38 17.89
CA PRO A 169 32.18 14.51 16.99
C PRO A 169 33.64 14.68 16.53
N LYS A 170 34.60 14.00 17.18
CA LYS A 170 36.01 13.97 16.75
C LYS A 170 36.29 13.02 15.56
N HIS A 171 35.41 12.07 15.29
CA HIS A 171 35.56 11.05 14.24
C HIS A 171 34.44 11.11 13.19
N SER A 172 33.42 11.93 13.40
CA SER A 172 32.33 12.08 12.47
C SER A 172 32.69 12.99 11.29
N LYS A 173 32.88 12.42 10.10
CA LYS A 173 32.63 13.20 8.88
C LYS A 173 31.13 13.51 8.88
N ALA A 174 30.75 14.79 8.98
CA ALA A 174 29.36 15.19 8.89
C ALA A 174 28.74 14.51 7.66
N TYR A 175 27.60 13.82 7.84
CA TYR A 175 26.81 13.40 6.69
C TYR A 175 26.28 14.68 6.04
N THR A 176 27.06 15.19 5.08
CA THR A 176 26.69 16.33 4.28
C THR A 176 25.93 15.80 3.07
N ASN A 177 24.68 16.20 2.89
CA ASN A 177 24.11 16.17 1.55
C ASN A 177 24.80 17.27 0.70
N HIS A 178 24.40 17.45 -0.56
CA HIS A 178 24.94 18.50 -1.41
C HIS A 178 24.81 19.93 -0.82
N ASN A 179 24.05 20.12 0.27
CA ASN A 179 23.74 21.40 0.90
C ASN A 179 24.34 21.56 2.33
N GLY A 180 25.21 20.65 2.78
CA GLY A 180 25.89 20.75 4.08
C GLY A 180 25.34 19.79 5.16
N PRO A 181 25.70 19.99 6.44
CA PRO A 181 25.32 19.08 7.53
C PRO A 181 23.80 19.00 7.67
N LYS A 182 23.25 17.79 7.57
CA LYS A 182 21.81 17.56 7.76
C LYS A 182 21.47 17.57 9.26
N PRO A 183 20.48 18.37 9.73
CA PRO A 183 20.04 18.33 11.11
C PRO A 183 19.50 16.94 11.47
N GLU A 184 19.64 16.53 12.73
CA GLU A 184 18.97 15.33 13.24
C GLU A 184 17.45 15.53 13.24
N HIS A 185 16.72 14.46 12.93
CA HIS A 185 15.26 14.41 12.98
C HIS A 185 14.86 13.23 13.86
N ASN A 186 14.81 13.44 15.17
CA ASN A 186 14.15 12.51 16.09
C ASN A 186 12.66 12.87 16.27
N SER A 187 11.86 11.96 16.83
CA SER A 187 10.41 12.09 16.89
C SER A 187 9.89 12.86 18.12
N PHE A 188 10.78 13.25 19.03
CA PHE A 188 10.44 13.81 20.34
C PHE A 188 10.94 15.24 20.57
N GLU A 189 11.82 15.76 19.72
CA GLU A 189 12.20 17.17 19.76
C GLU A 189 11.03 18.10 19.40
N ASP A 190 11.03 19.28 20.00
CA ASP A 190 10.03 20.33 19.79
C ASP A 190 10.46 21.28 18.67
N THR A 191 10.72 20.73 17.48
CA THR A 191 10.95 21.54 16.29
C THR A 191 9.62 21.91 15.60
N PRO A 192 9.54 23.04 14.88
CA PRO A 192 8.29 23.45 14.26
C PRO A 192 7.67 22.42 13.31
N TRP A 193 8.48 21.72 12.51
CA TRP A 193 7.95 20.74 11.55
C TRP A 193 7.45 19.46 12.26
N ILE A 194 8.14 19.00 13.30
CA ILE A 194 7.68 17.86 14.11
C ILE A 194 6.36 18.20 14.78
N ASN A 195 6.24 19.38 15.38
CA ASN A 195 5.01 19.82 16.04
C ASN A 195 3.85 19.89 15.04
N ARG A 196 4.06 20.43 13.84
CA ARG A 196 3.06 20.42 12.76
C ARG A 196 2.66 19.02 12.34
N LEU A 197 3.62 18.10 12.22
CA LEU A 197 3.34 16.70 11.87
C LEU A 197 2.52 16.00 12.97
N VAL A 198 2.83 16.25 14.25
CA VAL A 198 2.05 15.74 15.39
C VAL A 198 0.64 16.30 15.36
N GLU A 199 0.46 17.61 15.15
CA GLU A 199 -0.85 18.26 15.03
C GLU A 199 -1.66 17.69 13.86
N PHE A 200 -1.06 17.53 12.67
CA PHE A 200 -1.71 16.90 11.53
C PHE A 200 -2.10 15.45 11.84
N THR A 201 -1.21 14.69 12.49
CA THR A 201 -1.49 13.32 12.93
C THR A 201 -2.69 13.28 13.87
N GLN A 202 -2.79 14.22 14.82
CA GLN A 202 -3.95 14.35 15.70
C GLN A 202 -5.24 14.67 14.93
N GLN A 203 -5.18 15.49 13.87
CA GLN A 203 -6.35 15.75 13.01
C GLN A 203 -6.82 14.49 12.29
N VAL A 204 -5.91 13.69 11.73
CA VAL A 204 -6.25 12.38 11.15
C VAL A 204 -6.86 11.47 12.23
N LEU A 205 -6.26 11.44 13.43
CA LEU A 205 -6.73 10.68 14.58
C LEU A 205 -7.97 11.29 15.29
N ALA A 206 -8.56 12.38 14.79
CA ALA A 206 -9.82 12.91 15.29
C ALA A 206 -11.06 12.41 14.51
N GLN A 207 -10.87 11.77 13.36
CA GLN A 207 -11.93 11.35 12.44
C GLN A 207 -11.80 9.88 11.98
N ASP A 208 -12.88 9.26 11.49
CA ASP A 208 -12.92 7.81 11.19
C ASP A 208 -12.77 7.43 9.70
N ARG A 209 -12.72 8.41 8.79
CA ARG A 209 -12.71 8.17 7.34
C ARG A 209 -11.31 7.88 6.81
N VAL A 210 -10.33 8.73 7.12
CA VAL A 210 -8.94 8.57 6.70
C VAL A 210 -8.21 7.66 7.68
N ARG A 211 -7.60 6.60 7.16
CA ARG A 211 -6.82 5.64 7.96
C ARG A 211 -5.35 5.99 7.96
N LEU A 212 -4.66 5.66 9.05
CA LEU A 212 -3.24 5.98 9.21
C LEU A 212 -2.36 4.73 9.26
N LEU A 213 -1.27 4.75 8.50
CA LEU A 213 -0.15 3.82 8.61
C LEU A 213 1.07 4.56 9.17
N GLY A 214 1.80 3.96 10.11
CA GLY A 214 3.01 4.57 10.69
C GLY A 214 4.17 3.59 10.76
N ILE A 215 5.32 3.99 10.22
CA ILE A 215 6.51 3.15 10.10
C ILE A 215 7.68 3.79 10.84
N CYS A 216 8.28 3.08 11.80
CA CYS A 216 9.46 3.52 12.56
C CYS A 216 9.31 4.93 13.18
N PHE A 217 9.86 5.98 12.56
CA PHE A 217 9.61 7.37 12.97
C PHE A 217 8.11 7.72 12.96
N GLY A 218 7.37 7.33 11.92
CA GLY A 218 5.94 7.52 11.85
C GLY A 218 5.17 6.79 12.96
N HIS A 219 5.61 5.60 13.35
CA HIS A 219 5.07 4.88 14.51
C HIS A 219 5.24 5.68 15.81
N GLN A 220 6.41 6.29 15.99
CA GLN A 220 6.71 7.13 17.15
C GLN A 220 5.89 8.41 17.16
N ILE A 221 5.71 9.07 16.01
CA ILE A 221 4.85 10.26 15.89
C ILE A 221 3.41 9.94 16.28
N VAL A 222 2.88 8.78 15.87
CA VAL A 222 1.54 8.34 16.29
C VAL A 222 1.47 8.13 17.80
N GLY A 223 2.48 7.49 18.39
CA GLY A 223 2.58 7.37 19.86
C GLY A 223 2.57 8.73 20.56
N ARG A 224 3.38 9.68 20.07
CA ARG A 224 3.44 11.05 20.58
C ARG A 224 2.10 11.79 20.42
N ALA A 225 1.45 11.67 19.27
CA ALA A 225 0.15 12.29 19.00
C ALA A 225 -0.96 11.78 19.94
N LEU A 226 -0.87 10.51 20.37
CA LEU A 226 -1.74 9.88 21.36
C LEU A 226 -1.35 10.17 22.82
N GLY A 227 -0.28 10.94 23.05
CA GLY A 227 0.18 11.35 24.37
C GLY A 227 1.18 10.41 25.04
N SER A 228 1.63 9.34 24.37
CA SER A 228 2.68 8.47 24.91
C SER A 228 4.04 9.17 24.91
N LYS A 229 4.86 8.83 25.90
CA LYS A 229 6.27 9.24 25.92
C LYS A 229 7.03 8.57 24.77
N VAL A 230 7.77 9.38 24.03
CA VAL A 230 8.68 8.96 22.96
C VAL A 230 10.08 9.45 23.28
N GLY A 231 11.10 8.64 22.98
CA GLY A 231 12.47 9.02 23.24
C GLY A 231 13.47 7.93 22.93
N ARG A 232 14.73 8.24 23.16
CA ARG A 232 15.84 7.30 22.94
C ARG A 232 15.87 6.21 23.99
N SER A 233 15.98 4.95 23.54
CA SER A 233 16.13 3.79 24.43
C SER A 233 17.56 3.65 24.96
N ASP A 234 17.64 3.30 26.24
CA ASP A 234 18.86 2.90 26.91
C ASP A 234 19.20 1.41 26.69
N GLN A 235 18.28 0.63 26.09
CA GLN A 235 18.48 -0.79 25.77
C GLN A 235 19.30 -1.01 24.48
N GLY A 236 19.71 0.07 23.82
CA GLY A 236 20.51 0.02 22.59
C GLY A 236 19.67 -0.08 21.32
N TRP A 237 20.34 -0.45 20.21
CA TRP A 237 19.73 -0.52 18.88
C TRP A 237 19.09 -1.89 18.62
N GLU A 238 18.02 -1.88 17.83
CA GLU A 238 17.59 -3.04 17.04
C GLU A 238 17.90 -2.76 15.56
N ILE A 239 18.65 -3.66 14.93
CA ILE A 239 19.24 -3.47 13.60
C ILE A 239 19.08 -4.76 12.79
N ALA A 240 18.75 -4.63 11.51
CA ALA A 240 18.54 -5.72 10.55
C ALA A 240 17.36 -6.62 10.94
N VAL A 241 17.29 -7.83 10.40
CA VAL A 241 16.15 -8.73 10.64
C VAL A 241 16.15 -9.20 12.10
N CYS A 242 15.06 -8.90 12.81
CA CYS A 242 14.79 -9.33 14.18
C CYS A 242 13.42 -10.01 14.28
N ASP A 243 13.27 -10.92 15.24
CA ASP A 243 11.98 -11.49 15.61
C ASP A 243 11.17 -10.48 16.43
N MET A 244 9.85 -10.44 16.20
CA MET A 244 8.88 -9.71 17.00
C MET A 244 8.07 -10.69 17.86
N ASP A 245 8.07 -10.47 19.17
CA ASP A 245 7.27 -11.24 20.11
C ASP A 245 5.79 -10.80 20.01
N MET A 246 5.00 -11.63 19.33
CA MET A 246 3.60 -11.34 18.99
C MET A 246 2.66 -11.50 20.19
N THR A 247 1.76 -10.54 20.38
CA THR A 247 0.54 -10.74 21.19
C THR A 247 -0.46 -11.62 20.44
N ASP A 248 -1.51 -12.10 21.12
CA ASP A 248 -2.54 -12.89 20.43
C ASP A 248 -3.30 -12.06 19.40
N GLU A 249 -3.59 -10.80 19.71
CA GLU A 249 -4.17 -9.84 18.77
C GLU A 249 -3.23 -9.54 17.60
N GLY A 250 -1.92 -9.49 17.84
CA GLY A 250 -0.91 -9.36 16.80
C GLY A 250 -0.90 -10.56 15.84
N LYS A 251 -0.96 -11.78 16.37
CA LYS A 251 -1.04 -13.00 15.55
C LYS A 251 -2.29 -13.02 14.70
N GLU A 252 -3.43 -12.62 15.25
CA GLU A 252 -4.69 -12.50 14.53
C GLU A 252 -4.59 -11.45 13.41
N PHE A 253 -4.11 -10.24 13.75
CA PHE A 253 -4.00 -9.13 12.80
C PHE A 253 -3.10 -9.46 11.60
N PHE A 254 -1.91 -10.03 11.84
CA PHE A 254 -1.00 -10.40 10.76
C PHE A 254 -1.27 -11.80 10.17
N GLY A 255 -2.15 -12.59 10.79
CA GLY A 255 -2.45 -13.98 10.40
C GLY A 255 -1.24 -14.91 10.50
N ARG A 256 -0.35 -14.70 11.49
CA ARG A 256 0.92 -15.43 11.65
C ARG A 256 1.31 -15.55 13.12
N ASP A 257 1.87 -16.71 13.51
CA ASP A 257 2.36 -16.93 14.87
C ASP A 257 3.65 -16.18 15.19
N LYS A 258 4.45 -15.89 14.17
CA LYS A 258 5.75 -15.21 14.27
C LYS A 258 5.90 -14.21 13.14
N ILE A 259 6.56 -13.10 13.44
CA ILE A 259 6.93 -12.08 12.47
C ILE A 259 8.43 -11.81 12.62
N ARG A 260 9.14 -11.86 11.51
CA ARG A 260 10.48 -11.27 11.36
C ARG A 260 10.37 -9.98 10.58
N ILE A 261 11.03 -8.94 11.04
CA ILE A 261 10.98 -7.62 10.40
C ILE A 261 12.35 -6.96 10.45
N GLN A 262 12.69 -6.16 9.44
CA GLN A 262 13.88 -5.32 9.47
C GLN A 262 13.70 -4.25 10.55
N GLN A 263 14.68 -4.13 11.44
CA GLN A 263 14.74 -3.09 12.45
C GLN A 263 15.84 -2.09 12.11
N MET A 264 15.60 -0.82 12.41
CA MET A 264 16.60 0.26 12.30
C MET A 264 16.21 1.38 13.25
N HIS A 265 16.16 1.09 14.55
CA HIS A 265 15.75 2.09 15.54
C HIS A 265 16.48 1.95 16.87
N ARG A 266 16.54 3.08 17.56
CA ARG A 266 16.96 3.22 18.97
C ARG A 266 15.94 4.03 19.74
N ASP A 267 15.25 4.94 19.05
CA ASP A 267 14.12 5.66 19.61
C ASP A 267 12.90 4.74 19.66
N ILE A 268 12.08 4.90 20.69
CA ILE A 268 10.95 4.02 21.01
C ILE A 268 9.77 4.83 21.53
N VAL A 269 8.58 4.25 21.39
CA VAL A 269 7.44 4.58 22.25
C VAL A 269 7.59 3.77 23.53
N PHE A 270 7.58 4.44 24.69
CA PHE A 270 7.89 3.78 25.97
C PHE A 270 6.76 2.91 26.50
N GLU A 271 5.52 3.24 26.15
CA GLU A 271 4.33 2.53 26.63
C GLU A 271 3.18 2.66 25.64
N TYR A 272 2.33 1.63 25.61
CA TYR A 272 1.12 1.64 24.82
C TYR A 272 0.19 2.76 25.27
N PRO A 273 -0.28 3.63 24.34
CA PRO A 273 -1.31 4.60 24.67
C PRO A 273 -2.61 3.90 25.11
N PRO A 274 -3.48 4.58 25.89
CA PRO A 274 -4.78 4.03 26.25
C PRO A 274 -5.63 3.65 25.02
N ASN A 275 -6.40 2.57 25.12
CA ASN A 275 -7.30 2.06 24.06
C ASN A 275 -6.61 1.65 22.75
N VAL A 276 -5.30 1.40 22.80
CA VAL A 276 -4.52 0.86 21.68
C VAL A 276 -4.33 -0.64 21.88
N ILE A 277 -4.56 -1.41 20.82
CA ILE A 277 -4.33 -2.85 20.81
C ILE A 277 -2.83 -3.08 20.59
N PRO A 278 -2.14 -3.78 21.52
CA PRO A 278 -0.74 -4.14 21.34
C PRO A 278 -0.61 -5.25 20.32
N LEU A 279 0.29 -5.09 19.34
CA LEU A 279 0.54 -6.11 18.30
C LEU A 279 1.81 -6.94 18.57
N GLY A 280 2.75 -6.43 19.36
CA GLY A 280 3.98 -7.14 19.65
C GLY A 280 5.05 -6.30 20.30
N SER A 281 6.10 -6.96 20.77
CA SER A 281 7.21 -6.37 21.51
C SER A 281 8.53 -7.08 21.17
N SER A 282 9.62 -6.64 21.79
CA SER A 282 10.89 -7.35 21.84
C SER A 282 11.54 -7.12 23.21
N PRO A 283 12.62 -7.86 23.55
CA PRO A 283 13.37 -7.61 24.77
C PRO A 283 13.92 -6.16 24.91
N ARG A 284 14.05 -5.42 23.80
CA ARG A 284 14.58 -4.04 23.78
C ARG A 284 13.52 -2.96 23.56
N CYS A 285 12.36 -3.32 23.02
CA CYS A 285 11.30 -2.38 22.67
C CYS A 285 9.93 -2.96 23.03
N VAL A 286 9.27 -2.33 24.00
CA VAL A 286 7.95 -2.78 24.50
C VAL A 286 6.83 -2.58 23.49
N VAL A 287 6.96 -1.58 22.61
CA VAL A 287 5.92 -1.18 21.65
C VAL A 287 6.45 -1.38 20.22
N GLN A 288 6.38 -2.61 19.70
CA GLN A 288 6.83 -2.92 18.34
C GLN A 288 5.71 -2.76 17.29
N GLY A 289 4.44 -2.79 17.71
CA GLY A 289 3.30 -2.47 16.86
C GLY A 289 2.08 -2.06 17.64
N MET A 290 1.31 -1.12 17.09
CA MET A 290 0.09 -0.56 17.67
C MET A 290 -1.04 -0.62 16.65
N TYR A 291 -2.23 -0.98 17.10
CA TYR A 291 -3.43 -1.05 16.26
C TYR A 291 -4.63 -0.41 16.95
N ALA A 292 -5.41 0.33 16.18
CA ALA A 292 -6.75 0.79 16.54
C ALA A 292 -7.69 0.53 15.36
N PRO A 293 -8.72 -0.33 15.50
CA PRO A 293 -9.58 -0.74 14.39
C PRO A 293 -10.16 0.44 13.62
N ARG A 294 -10.12 0.35 12.28
CA ARG A 294 -10.53 1.41 11.34
C ARG A 294 -9.84 2.78 11.50
N ARG A 295 -8.90 2.95 12.44
CA ARG A 295 -8.23 4.23 12.73
C ARG A 295 -6.79 4.21 12.23
N PHE A 296 -5.96 3.34 12.81
CA PHE A 296 -4.56 3.26 12.43
C PHE A 296 -3.95 1.88 12.70
N VAL A 297 -2.88 1.58 11.98
CA VAL A 297 -1.92 0.54 12.35
C VAL A 297 -0.50 1.06 12.16
N THR A 298 0.38 0.73 13.08
CA THR A 298 1.79 1.14 13.02
C THR A 298 2.72 0.02 13.43
N VAL A 299 3.94 0.04 12.90
CA VAL A 299 5.03 -0.88 13.28
C VAL A 299 6.33 -0.09 13.47
N GLN A 300 7.12 -0.49 14.47
CA GLN A 300 8.40 0.16 14.78
C GLN A 300 9.51 -0.25 13.81
N GLY A 301 9.42 -1.45 13.22
CA GLY A 301 10.33 -1.89 12.16
C GLY A 301 9.95 -1.38 10.77
N HIS A 302 10.69 -1.86 9.78
CA HIS A 302 10.64 -1.43 8.38
C HIS A 302 10.21 -2.59 7.47
N PRO A 303 8.91 -2.84 7.29
CA PRO A 303 8.45 -3.89 6.39
C PRO A 303 8.80 -3.61 4.92
N GLU A 304 9.08 -2.35 4.59
CA GLU A 304 9.48 -1.86 3.27
C GLU A 304 10.98 -2.03 2.96
N PHE A 305 11.80 -2.32 3.97
CA PHE A 305 13.24 -2.53 3.75
C PHE A 305 13.49 -3.88 3.11
N THR A 306 14.23 -3.88 2.01
CA THR A 306 14.87 -5.08 1.45
C THR A 306 16.25 -5.28 2.07
N GLY A 307 16.85 -6.46 1.87
CA GLY A 307 18.23 -6.72 2.31
C GLY A 307 19.25 -5.72 1.75
N ASP A 308 19.06 -5.27 0.50
CA ASP A 308 19.88 -4.20 -0.11
C ASP A 308 19.75 -2.87 0.64
N ILE A 309 18.52 -2.45 0.96
CA ILE A 309 18.23 -1.20 1.67
C ILE A 309 18.83 -1.25 3.08
N ALA A 310 18.62 -2.37 3.79
CA ALA A 310 19.15 -2.59 5.12
C ALA A 310 20.69 -2.58 5.11
N THR A 311 21.32 -3.33 4.19
CA THR A 311 22.79 -3.41 4.05
C THR A 311 23.41 -2.03 3.82
N GLU A 312 22.89 -1.26 2.87
CA GLU A 312 23.39 0.09 2.58
C GLU A 312 23.22 1.02 3.80
N THR A 313 22.07 0.94 4.47
CA THR A 313 21.78 1.76 5.66
C THR A 313 22.73 1.43 6.81
N ILE A 314 22.99 0.14 7.04
CA ILE A 314 23.92 -0.33 8.08
C ILE A 314 25.34 0.16 7.79
N GLN A 315 25.83 -0.01 6.56
CA GLN A 315 27.17 0.41 6.16
C GLN A 315 27.35 1.91 6.35
N LYS A 316 26.40 2.72 5.90
CA LYS A 316 26.49 4.19 5.97
C LYS A 316 26.45 4.70 7.42
N ARG A 317 25.64 4.07 8.28
CA ARG A 317 25.60 4.37 9.71
C ARG A 317 26.88 3.92 10.41
N ALA A 318 27.46 2.78 10.04
CA ALA A 318 28.75 2.33 10.56
C ALA A 318 29.91 3.26 10.13
N GLU A 319 29.97 3.65 8.86
CA GLU A 319 30.93 4.64 8.33
C GLU A 319 30.84 6.00 9.06
N ALA A 320 29.64 6.37 9.50
CA ALA A 320 29.38 7.58 10.27
C ALA A 320 29.59 7.42 11.79
N GLY A 321 30.06 6.27 12.25
CA GLY A 321 30.36 5.99 13.65
C GLY A 321 29.13 5.76 14.55
N VAL A 322 27.95 5.57 13.97
CA VAL A 322 26.69 5.33 14.73
C VAL A 322 26.73 3.97 15.44
N PHE A 323 27.35 2.98 14.80
CA PHE A 323 27.43 1.61 15.30
C PHE A 323 28.86 1.27 15.66
N LYS A 324 29.02 0.45 16.70
CA LYS A 324 30.28 -0.25 16.95
C LYS A 324 30.52 -1.29 15.85
N GLU A 325 31.78 -1.63 15.60
CA GLU A 325 32.16 -2.58 14.55
C GLU A 325 31.45 -3.94 14.72
N ASP A 326 31.40 -4.48 15.94
CA ASP A 326 30.71 -5.74 16.24
C ASP A 326 29.21 -5.68 15.95
N GLN A 327 28.56 -4.56 16.30
CA GLN A 327 27.14 -4.33 15.98
C GLN A 327 26.89 -4.26 14.48
N ALA A 328 27.77 -3.58 13.74
CA ALA A 328 27.65 -3.48 12.29
C ALA A 328 27.85 -4.84 11.61
N GLN A 329 28.85 -5.63 12.03
CA GLN A 329 29.11 -6.96 11.48
C GLN A 329 27.96 -7.94 11.77
N ASP A 330 27.45 -7.97 12.99
CA ASP A 330 26.27 -8.77 13.34
C ASP A 330 25.05 -8.37 12.47
N ALA A 331 24.76 -7.08 12.38
CA ALA A 331 23.64 -6.58 11.59
C ALA A 331 23.79 -6.93 10.10
N LEU A 332 24.99 -6.79 9.52
CA LEU A 332 25.25 -7.16 8.13
C LEU A 332 25.07 -8.65 7.87
N SER A 333 25.43 -9.50 8.83
CA SER A 333 25.22 -10.95 8.72
C SER A 333 23.73 -11.33 8.68
N ARG A 334 22.87 -10.50 9.28
CA ARG A 334 21.42 -10.73 9.35
C ARG A 334 20.60 -9.92 8.34
N ALA A 335 21.19 -8.93 7.68
CA ALA A 335 20.49 -7.99 6.79
C ALA A 335 19.72 -8.66 5.65
N ASN A 336 20.21 -9.81 5.16
CA ASN A 336 19.61 -10.56 4.05
C ASN A 336 18.83 -11.80 4.50
N LEU A 337 18.58 -11.98 5.81
CA LEU A 337 17.70 -13.04 6.27
C LEU A 337 16.27 -12.81 5.75
N GLU A 338 15.53 -13.90 5.62
CA GLU A 338 14.11 -13.83 5.27
C GLU A 338 13.32 -13.11 6.37
N HIS A 339 12.44 -12.20 5.95
CA HIS A 339 11.56 -11.43 6.81
C HIS A 339 10.15 -11.31 6.20
N ASP A 340 9.17 -10.99 7.03
CA ASP A 340 7.74 -11.00 6.70
C ASP A 340 7.22 -9.64 6.18
N GLY A 341 8.09 -8.82 5.58
CA GLY A 341 7.75 -7.44 5.17
C GLY A 341 6.51 -7.38 4.27
N VAL A 342 6.47 -8.20 3.21
CA VAL A 342 5.31 -8.28 2.30
C VAL A 342 4.05 -8.80 3.02
N ALA A 343 4.19 -9.72 3.98
CA ALA A 343 3.04 -10.21 4.75
C ALA A 343 2.44 -9.12 5.65
N ILE A 344 3.29 -8.30 6.27
CA ILE A 344 2.87 -7.10 7.01
C ILE A 344 2.17 -6.12 6.07
N GLY A 345 2.71 -5.90 4.86
CA GLY A 345 2.07 -5.07 3.86
C GLY A 345 0.69 -5.59 3.43
N VAL A 346 0.52 -6.91 3.28
CA VAL A 346 -0.80 -7.53 3.05
C VAL A 346 -1.76 -7.24 4.21
N ALA A 347 -1.30 -7.31 5.46
CA ALA A 347 -2.14 -6.95 6.62
C ALA A 347 -2.53 -5.46 6.60
N PHE A 348 -1.61 -4.56 6.23
CA PHE A 348 -1.93 -3.14 6.05
C PHE A 348 -2.98 -2.92 4.98
N LEU A 349 -2.88 -3.59 3.83
CA LEU A 349 -3.87 -3.48 2.77
C LEU A 349 -5.23 -4.02 3.21
N LYS A 350 -5.28 -5.15 3.92
CA LYS A 350 -6.53 -5.66 4.50
C LYS A 350 -7.16 -4.64 5.44
N PHE A 351 -6.38 -4.04 6.33
CA PHE A 351 -6.80 -2.97 7.21
C PHE A 351 -7.33 -1.75 6.44
N LEU A 352 -6.66 -1.31 5.38
CA LEU A 352 -7.11 -0.19 4.56
C LEU A 352 -8.39 -0.49 3.76
N LEU A 353 -8.70 -1.76 3.55
CA LEU A 353 -9.86 -2.23 2.80
C LEU A 353 -10.99 -2.77 3.69
N GLU A 354 -10.91 -2.63 5.02
CA GLU A 354 -12.04 -2.92 5.94
C GLU A 354 -13.24 -2.01 5.59
N GLU A 355 -14.45 -2.56 5.60
CA GLU A 355 -15.70 -1.80 5.36
C GLU A 355 -16.22 -1.13 6.62
#